data_AF-A0A945K2V1-F1
#
_entry.id   AF-A0A945K2V1-F1
#
_cell.length_a   1.000
_cell.length_b   1.000
_cell.length_c   1.000
_cell.angle_alpha   90.00
_cell.angle_beta   90.00
_cell.angle_gamma   90.00
#
_symmetry.space_group_name_H-M   'P 1'
#
loop_
_entity.id
_entity.type
_entity.pdbx_description
1 polymer ?
#
loop_
_entity_poly.entity_id
_entity_poly.type
_entity_poly.pdbx_seq_one_letter_code
_entity_poly.pdbx_strand_id
1 'polypeptide(L)'
;GHAGLFSNANDLAKLMQMYLQNGEYADERYLSQEVVMEFTKCQFPKNENRRGAGFDKAVLANQKGGPASENASQEGFGHSGFTGTLIWADPKTQIVYVFLSNRIHPDATNKKLLSMNVRTNIMEVIFKSIND
;
A
#
# COMPACT_ATOMS: atom_id res chain seq x y z
N GLY A 1 11.94 8.36 -5.43
CA GLY A 1 11.84 8.82 -6.82
C GLY A 1 10.38 9.06 -7.16
N HIS A 2 10.05 10.11 -7.91
CA HIS A 2 8.65 10.52 -8.14
C HIS A 2 7.95 9.72 -9.26
N ALA A 3 8.70 9.19 -10.22
CA ALA A 3 8.24 8.23 -11.25
C ALA A 3 9.47 7.51 -11.87
N GLY A 4 9.27 6.39 -12.57
CA GLY A 4 10.31 5.74 -13.40
C GLY A 4 10.83 4.37 -12.92
N LEU A 5 10.27 3.81 -11.84
CA LEU A 5 10.57 2.43 -11.40
C LEU A 5 9.82 1.41 -12.26
N PHE A 6 10.54 0.43 -12.79
CA PHE A 6 9.98 -0.74 -13.48
C PHE A 6 10.27 -1.99 -12.66
N SER A 7 9.26 -2.82 -12.43
CA SER A 7 9.38 -4.07 -11.68
C SER A 7 8.19 -4.99 -12.01
N ASN A 8 8.16 -6.18 -11.42
CA ASN A 8 7.07 -7.14 -11.50
C ASN A 8 6.45 -7.37 -10.12
N ALA A 9 5.34 -8.12 -10.07
CA ALA A 9 4.60 -8.34 -8.83
C ALA A 9 5.42 -9.11 -7.78
N ASN A 10 6.23 -10.08 -8.21
CA ASN A 10 7.03 -10.91 -7.32
C ASN A 10 8.12 -10.10 -6.63
N ASP A 11 8.90 -9.31 -7.38
CA ASP A 11 9.99 -8.53 -6.80
C ASP A 11 9.48 -7.41 -5.88
N LEU A 12 8.35 -6.79 -6.23
CA LEU A 12 7.68 -5.85 -5.33
C LEU A 12 7.13 -6.54 -4.07
N ALA A 13 6.63 -7.77 -4.19
CA ALA A 13 6.18 -8.53 -3.02
C ALA A 13 7.34 -8.83 -2.07
N LYS A 14 8.54 -9.18 -2.57
CA LYS A 14 9.74 -9.35 -1.72
C LYS A 14 10.11 -8.06 -0.99
N LEU A 15 10.08 -6.93 -1.70
CA LEU A 15 10.37 -5.62 -1.10
C LEU A 15 9.35 -5.27 0.00
N MET A 16 8.06 -5.46 -0.26
CA MET A 16 7.01 -5.20 0.74
C MET A 16 7.07 -6.19 1.89
N GLN A 17 7.45 -7.44 1.64
CA GLN A 17 7.69 -8.45 2.67
C GLN A 17 8.86 -8.05 3.58
N MET A 18 9.95 -7.48 3.02
CA MET A 18 11.07 -6.94 3.81
C MET A 18 10.60 -5.81 4.76
N TYR A 19 9.76 -4.90 4.27
CA TYR A 19 9.16 -3.88 5.13
C TYR A 19 8.24 -4.49 6.20
N LEU A 20 7.42 -5.48 5.84
CA LEU A 20 6.53 -6.18 6.77
C LEU A 20 7.30 -6.90 7.87
N GLN A 21 8.48 -7.43 7.53
CA GLN A 21 9.44 -8.08 8.44
C GLN A 21 10.42 -7.09 9.09
N ASN A 22 10.03 -5.83 9.26
CA ASN A 22 10.82 -4.83 10.01
C ASN A 22 12.27 -4.66 9.51
N GLY A 23 12.47 -4.76 8.19
CA GLY A 23 13.75 -4.52 7.55
C GLY A 23 14.55 -5.77 7.18
N GLU A 24 14.04 -6.96 7.51
CA GLU A 24 14.68 -8.25 7.23
C GLU A 24 13.98 -9.01 6.10
N TYR A 25 14.74 -9.71 5.27
CA TYR A 25 14.18 -10.62 4.27
C TYR A 25 15.18 -11.74 3.98
N ALA A 26 14.71 -12.99 3.97
CA ALA A 26 15.55 -14.17 3.77
C ALA A 26 16.79 -14.18 4.71
N ASP A 27 16.54 -14.00 6.01
CA ASP A 27 17.53 -14.00 7.10
C ASP A 27 18.62 -12.91 7.02
N GLU A 28 18.45 -11.93 6.12
CA GLU A 28 19.34 -10.79 5.94
C GLU A 28 18.66 -9.46 6.29
N ARG A 29 19.37 -8.59 7.01
CA ARG A 29 18.88 -7.25 7.40
C ARG A 29 19.31 -6.18 6.40
N TYR A 30 18.34 -5.61 5.69
CA TYR A 30 18.54 -4.53 4.72
C TYR A 30 18.32 -3.15 5.32
N LEU A 31 17.35 -3.05 6.24
CA LEU A 31 17.02 -1.80 6.96
C LEU A 31 16.93 -2.07 8.46
N SER A 32 17.26 -1.07 9.28
CA SER A 32 17.01 -1.16 10.72
C SER A 32 15.50 -1.12 10.97
N GLN A 33 15.06 -1.82 12.02
CA GLN A 33 13.65 -1.82 12.42
C GLN A 33 13.16 -0.41 12.73
N GLU A 34 13.99 0.41 13.37
CA GLU A 34 13.69 1.80 13.72
C GLU A 34 13.42 2.65 12.47
N VAL A 35 14.19 2.45 11.39
CA VAL A 35 13.99 3.16 10.13
C VAL A 35 12.67 2.74 9.48
N VAL A 36 12.35 1.45 9.47
CA VAL A 36 11.08 0.96 8.91
C VAL A 36 9.89 1.52 9.70
N MET A 37 9.95 1.48 11.03
CA MET A 37 8.91 2.04 11.89
C MET A 37 8.76 3.55 11.69
N GLU A 38 9.87 4.29 11.58
CA GLU A 38 9.84 5.73 11.33
C GLU A 38 9.15 6.05 9.99
N PHE A 39 9.48 5.33 8.91
CA PHE A 39 8.93 5.65 7.60
C PHE A 39 7.47 5.25 7.43
N THR A 40 7.01 4.23 8.16
CA THR A 40 5.66 3.66 8.04
C THR A 40 4.65 4.24 9.04
N LYS A 41 5.11 4.94 10.10
CA LYS A 41 4.23 5.66 11.03
C LYS A 41 3.61 6.91 10.39
N CYS A 42 2.49 7.36 10.94
CA CYS A 42 1.88 8.63 10.57
C CYS A 42 2.78 9.80 11.01
N GLN A 43 3.21 10.63 10.07
CA GLN A 43 4.20 11.68 10.33
C GLN A 43 3.57 12.96 10.92
N PHE A 44 2.32 13.26 10.57
CA PHE A 44 1.64 14.49 10.99
C PHE A 44 0.21 14.23 11.51
N PRO A 45 0.04 13.43 12.58
CA PRO A 45 -1.28 13.00 13.06
C PRO A 45 -2.16 14.16 13.55
N LYS A 46 -1.54 15.25 14.04
CA LYS A 46 -2.26 16.46 14.51
C LYS A 46 -2.84 17.32 13.38
N ASN A 47 -2.41 17.08 12.14
CA ASN A 47 -2.81 17.84 10.96
C ASN A 47 -3.81 17.07 10.09
N GLU A 48 -4.42 16.00 10.63
CA GLU A 48 -5.30 15.08 9.89
C GLU A 48 -4.63 14.48 8.63
N ASN A 49 -3.30 14.47 8.60
CA ASN A 49 -2.52 13.96 7.49
C ASN A 49 -2.05 12.54 7.82
N ARG A 50 -2.74 11.56 7.24
CA ARG A 50 -2.47 10.14 7.40
C ARG A 50 -1.12 9.66 6.84
N ARG A 51 -0.37 10.47 6.09
CA ARG A 51 0.79 9.98 5.32
C ARG A 51 1.94 9.54 6.25
N GLY A 52 2.61 8.47 5.85
CA GLY A 52 3.95 8.15 6.33
C GLY A 52 5.03 8.89 5.53
N ALA A 53 6.30 8.65 5.87
CA ALA A 53 7.41 9.22 5.11
C ALA A 53 7.57 8.44 3.79
N GLY A 54 6.90 8.94 2.74
CA GLY A 54 6.90 8.29 1.42
C GLY A 54 5.81 7.23 1.22
N PHE A 55 5.01 6.92 2.24
CA PHE A 55 3.90 5.96 2.15
C PHE A 55 2.52 6.60 2.34
N ASP A 56 1.55 6.05 1.62
CA ASP A 56 0.14 6.12 1.98
C ASP A 56 -0.13 5.27 3.23
N LYS A 57 -1.05 5.71 4.10
CA LYS A 57 -1.66 4.88 5.15
C LYS A 57 -3.18 4.78 4.98
N ALA A 58 -3.85 3.92 5.76
CA ALA A 58 -5.31 3.83 5.74
C ALA A 58 -5.94 5.19 6.07
N VAL A 59 -7.16 5.43 5.58
CA VAL A 59 -7.85 6.68 5.90
C VAL A 59 -8.26 6.74 7.37
N LEU A 60 -8.26 7.96 7.90
CA LEU A 60 -8.76 8.25 9.23
C LEU A 60 -10.28 8.05 9.26
N ALA A 61 -10.83 7.74 10.44
CA ALA A 61 -12.25 7.41 10.60
C ALA A 61 -13.22 8.50 10.11
N ASN A 62 -12.79 9.76 10.08
CA ASN A 62 -13.56 10.91 9.59
C ASN A 62 -13.32 11.24 8.10
N GLN A 63 -12.48 10.49 7.40
CA GLN A 63 -12.12 10.71 6.01
C GLN A 63 -12.66 9.58 5.11
N LYS A 64 -13.00 9.93 3.87
CA LYS A 64 -13.45 8.96 2.86
C LYS A 64 -12.50 8.94 1.65
N GLY A 65 -12.51 7.83 0.93
CA GLY A 65 -11.63 7.59 -0.21
C GLY A 65 -10.25 7.09 0.22
N GLY A 66 -9.29 7.05 -0.70
CA GLY A 66 -7.93 6.55 -0.42
C GLY A 66 -7.63 5.18 -1.04
N PRO A 67 -6.41 4.66 -0.82
CA PRO A 67 -5.92 3.47 -1.52
C PRO A 67 -6.26 2.15 -0.83
N ALA A 68 -6.82 2.19 0.39
CA ALA A 68 -7.06 1.03 1.23
C ALA A 68 -8.56 0.75 1.42
N SER A 69 -8.90 -0.51 1.66
CA SER A 69 -10.23 -0.94 2.10
C SER A 69 -10.47 -0.49 3.55
N GLU A 70 -11.74 -0.41 3.95
CA GLU A 70 -12.14 -0.09 5.33
C GLU A 70 -11.74 -1.19 6.34
N ASN A 71 -11.53 -2.43 5.86
CA ASN A 71 -11.05 -3.54 6.68
C ASN A 71 -9.51 -3.60 6.78
N ALA A 72 -8.79 -2.77 6.04
CA ALA A 72 -7.35 -2.64 6.22
C ALA A 72 -7.05 -1.97 7.57
N SER A 73 -6.01 -2.43 8.25
CA SER A 73 -5.64 -1.88 9.55
C SER A 73 -5.08 -0.46 9.41
N GLN A 74 -5.15 0.31 10.49
CA GLN A 74 -4.52 1.64 10.57
C GLN A 74 -2.98 1.56 10.57
N GLU A 75 -2.42 0.38 10.82
CA GLU A 75 -0.99 0.11 10.72
C GLU A 75 -0.55 -0.06 9.27
N GLY A 76 -1.48 -0.44 8.38
CA GLY A 76 -1.23 -0.62 6.96
C GLY A 76 -0.60 0.60 6.27
N PHE A 77 0.26 0.29 5.31
CA PHE A 77 0.97 1.29 4.51
C PHE A 77 1.24 0.79 3.09
N GLY A 78 1.43 1.73 2.16
CA GLY A 78 1.66 1.38 0.76
C GLY A 78 1.83 2.58 -0.14
N HIS A 79 1.66 2.38 -1.45
CA HIS A 79 1.69 3.48 -2.41
C HIS A 79 0.88 3.12 -3.65
N SER A 80 0.05 4.06 -4.12
CA SER A 80 -0.66 3.92 -5.39
C SER A 80 0.10 4.61 -6.53
N GLY A 81 0.07 4.04 -7.73
CA GLY A 81 0.69 4.62 -8.92
C GLY A 81 -0.32 5.26 -9.86
N PHE A 82 0.14 6.29 -10.59
CA PHE A 82 -0.66 7.02 -11.57
C PHE A 82 -1.28 6.11 -12.64
N THR A 83 -0.52 5.10 -13.08
CA THR A 83 -0.94 4.07 -14.05
C THR A 83 -1.92 3.06 -13.47
N GLY A 84 -2.37 3.21 -12.22
CA GLY A 84 -3.34 2.29 -11.62
C GLY A 84 -2.70 1.17 -10.81
N THR A 85 -1.40 1.21 -10.52
CA THR A 85 -0.74 0.24 -9.64
C THR A 85 -1.03 0.52 -8.16
N LEU A 86 -0.83 -0.48 -7.30
CA LEU A 86 -0.85 -0.37 -5.85
C LEU A 86 0.07 -1.43 -5.24
N ILE A 87 0.85 -1.02 -4.24
CA ILE A 87 1.48 -1.92 -3.28
C ILE A 87 0.96 -1.59 -1.90
N TRP A 88 0.72 -2.60 -1.07
CA TRP A 88 0.23 -2.46 0.29
C TRP A 88 0.80 -3.56 1.18
N ALA A 89 1.22 -3.20 2.39
CA ALA A 89 1.56 -4.13 3.46
C ALA A 89 0.76 -3.76 4.71
N ASP A 90 0.27 -4.78 5.40
CA ASP A 90 -0.49 -4.63 6.63
C ASP A 90 0.16 -5.44 7.76
N PRO A 91 0.88 -4.78 8.69
CA PRO A 91 1.52 -5.44 9.84
C PRO A 91 0.55 -6.20 10.74
N LYS A 92 -0.71 -5.79 10.83
CA LYS A 92 -1.66 -6.44 11.72
C LYS A 92 -2.14 -7.77 11.15
N THR A 93 -2.40 -7.82 9.85
CA THR A 93 -2.91 -9.03 9.18
C THR A 93 -1.82 -9.84 8.48
N GLN A 94 -0.59 -9.34 8.46
CA GLN A 94 0.54 -9.94 7.75
C GLN A 94 0.30 -10.11 6.24
N ILE A 95 -0.58 -9.27 5.65
CA ILE A 95 -0.87 -9.28 4.22
C ILE A 95 0.10 -8.37 3.47
N VAL A 96 0.63 -8.88 2.36
CA VAL A 96 1.20 -8.08 1.27
C VAL A 96 0.28 -8.18 0.06
N TYR A 97 -0.14 -7.03 -0.48
CA TYR A 97 -0.97 -6.94 -1.68
C TYR A 97 -0.27 -6.10 -2.75
N VAL A 98 -0.06 -6.72 -3.92
CA VAL A 98 0.51 -6.07 -5.10
C VAL A 98 -0.49 -6.15 -6.24
N PHE A 99 -0.85 -5.00 -6.80
CA PHE A 99 -1.72 -4.86 -7.94
C PHE A 99 -1.02 -4.05 -9.03
N LEU A 100 -0.75 -4.66 -10.17
CA LEU A 100 -0.11 -4.01 -11.31
C LEU A 100 -1.10 -3.88 -12.46
N SER A 101 -1.25 -2.67 -12.98
CA SER A 101 -2.09 -2.39 -14.15
C SER A 101 -1.57 -1.18 -14.90
N ASN A 102 -2.13 -0.95 -16.08
CA ASN A 102 -1.92 0.25 -16.86
C ASN A 102 -3.28 0.88 -17.23
N ARG A 103 -3.93 1.52 -16.25
CA ARG A 103 -5.24 2.18 -16.43
C ARG A 103 -5.22 3.26 -17.50
N ILE A 104 -4.06 3.84 -17.79
CA ILE A 104 -3.91 4.95 -18.74
C ILE A 104 -3.74 4.44 -20.18
N HIS A 105 -3.87 3.13 -20.41
CA HIS A 105 -3.97 2.58 -21.74
C HIS A 105 -5.45 2.50 -22.18
N PRO A 106 -5.80 2.89 -23.42
CA PRO A 106 -4.93 3.47 -24.43
C PRO A 106 -4.57 4.96 -24.20
N ASP A 107 -5.34 5.67 -23.37
CA ASP A 107 -5.09 7.08 -23.06
C ASP A 107 -5.32 7.43 -21.56
N ALA A 108 -4.73 8.53 -21.11
CA ALA A 108 -4.74 8.94 -19.70
C ALA A 108 -6.12 9.32 -19.14
N THR A 109 -7.11 9.60 -20.00
CA THR A 109 -8.48 9.90 -19.62
C THR A 109 -9.27 8.66 -19.21
N ASN A 110 -8.75 7.46 -19.47
CA ASN A 110 -9.35 6.21 -19.03
C ASN A 110 -9.39 6.12 -17.49
N LYS A 111 -10.61 6.21 -16.94
CA LYS A 111 -10.89 6.19 -15.50
C LYS A 111 -11.55 4.89 -15.02
N LYS A 112 -11.73 3.87 -15.88
CA LYS A 112 -12.53 2.67 -15.55
C LYS A 112 -12.13 2.00 -14.24
N LEU A 113 -10.82 1.81 -14.03
CA LEU A 113 -10.28 1.19 -12.82
C LEU A 113 -10.62 1.99 -11.55
N LEU A 114 -10.60 3.33 -11.65
CA LEU A 114 -10.95 4.23 -10.55
C LEU A 114 -12.45 4.24 -10.31
N SER A 115 -13.26 4.39 -11.36
CA SER A 115 -14.73 4.45 -11.25
C SER A 115 -15.34 3.14 -10.75
N MET A 116 -14.73 2.00 -11.10
CA MET A 116 -15.15 0.68 -10.63
C MET A 116 -14.55 0.31 -9.27
N ASN A 117 -13.69 1.17 -8.69
CA ASN A 117 -13.03 0.94 -7.41
C ASN A 117 -12.30 -0.42 -7.30
N VAL A 118 -11.76 -0.92 -8.43
CA VAL A 118 -11.32 -2.32 -8.57
C VAL A 118 -10.31 -2.72 -7.50
N ARG A 119 -9.29 -1.88 -7.26
CA ARG A 119 -8.20 -2.19 -6.32
C ARG A 119 -8.70 -2.36 -4.89
N THR A 120 -9.56 -1.45 -4.46
CA THR A 120 -10.13 -1.43 -3.11
C THR A 120 -11.12 -2.57 -2.94
N ASN A 121 -11.93 -2.89 -3.96
CA ASN A 121 -12.86 -4.02 -3.91
C ASN A 121 -12.13 -5.37 -3.83
N ILE A 122 -11.01 -5.53 -4.55
CA ILE A 122 -10.17 -6.73 -4.42
C ILE A 122 -9.56 -6.81 -3.02
N MET A 123 -8.98 -5.71 -2.52
CA MET A 123 -8.43 -5.65 -1.17
C MET A 123 -9.50 -6.00 -0.13
N GLU A 124 -10.71 -5.46 -0.25
CA GLU A 124 -11.84 -5.75 0.62
C GLU A 124 -12.16 -7.25 0.70
N VAL A 125 -12.19 -7.94 -0.44
CA VAL A 125 -12.43 -9.39 -0.49
C VAL A 125 -11.30 -10.16 0.20
N ILE A 126 -10.04 -9.78 -0.04
CA ILE A 126 -8.87 -10.39 0.61
C ILE A 126 -8.97 -10.26 2.14
N PHE A 127 -9.22 -9.04 2.64
CA PHE A 127 -9.29 -8.79 4.08
C PHE A 127 -10.50 -9.46 4.74
N LYS A 128 -11.64 -9.56 4.06
CA LYS A 128 -12.79 -10.34 4.57
C LYS A 128 -12.46 -11.82 4.69
N SER A 129 -11.79 -12.39 3.68
CA SER A 129 -11.51 -13.83 3.65
C SER A 129 -10.60 -14.38 4.76
N ILE A 130 -9.92 -13.50 5.51
CA ILE A 130 -9.03 -13.88 6.60
C ILE A 130 -9.56 -13.51 8.00
N ASN A 131 -10.69 -12.80 8.06
CA ASN A 131 -11.36 -12.42 9.31
C ASN A 131 -12.60 -13.28 9.59
N ASP A 132 -12.94 -14.20 8.70
CA ASP A 132 -13.95 -15.26 8.85
C ASP A 132 -13.31 -16.54 9.43
#